data_AF-A0A1F9GLZ1-F1
#
_entry.id   AF-A0A1F9GLZ1-F1
#
_cell.length_a   1.000
_cell.length_b   1.000
_cell.length_c   1.000
_cell.angle_alpha   90.00
_cell.angle_beta   90.00
_cell.angle_gamma   90.00
#
_symmetry.space_group_name_H-M   'P 1'
#
loop_
_entity.id
_entity.type
_entity.pdbx_description
1 polymer ?
#
loop_
_entity_poly.entity_id
_entity_poly.type
_entity_poly.pdbx_seq_one_letter_code
_entity_poly.pdbx_strand_id
1 'polypeptide(L)'
;MGVIKFGGTRAEVVFWGPLQNDHRLFENSERKRIFQRLHKFMAVNFKDYLPQLKELQEIDRRLRQVEFELAAIPEQLETSGAEYLVVARALQEKETTLSTMNKERQSLETLIKEQTIQVQEREKRLYAIKTQKEYQATLKEIAQMKKETKDREERVLKLLEEGEKLTQEITQLKSQAADKEGGYRQIEGELKKRQEEVETEKARITERRPALLKELPPEILKKYEFIKKRFADALASVKKGICQGCNMNIPAQFYNEMLRAADLRNCPNCHRLIYPEEV
;
A
#
# COMPACT_ATOMS: atom_id res chain seq x y z
N MET A 1 21.42 57.04 23.75
CA MET A 1 21.62 56.91 22.28
C MET A 1 22.96 56.26 22.05
N GLY A 2 22.99 55.06 21.47
CA GLY A 2 24.20 54.31 21.17
C GLY A 2 23.82 53.06 20.40
N VAL A 3 24.23 52.99 19.14
CA VAL A 3 23.92 51.92 18.19
C VAL A 3 24.92 50.79 18.39
N ILE A 4 24.46 49.55 18.46
CA ILE A 4 25.31 48.35 18.34
C ILE A 4 24.72 47.50 17.21
N LYS A 5 25.47 47.39 16.10
CA LYS A 5 25.20 46.49 14.97
C LYS A 5 25.78 45.11 15.26
N PHE A 6 25.09 44.08 14.75
CA PHE A 6 25.43 42.67 14.85
C PHE A 6 26.69 42.29 14.04
N GLY A 7 27.50 41.41 14.63
CA GLY A 7 28.58 40.64 14.01
C GLY A 7 28.88 39.44 14.91
N GLY A 8 29.05 38.25 14.33
CA GLY A 8 28.91 36.96 15.00
C GLY A 8 29.99 36.59 16.03
N THR A 9 29.61 35.58 16.83
CA THR A 9 30.42 34.67 17.65
C THR A 9 31.28 35.26 18.78
N ARG A 10 30.90 34.89 20.02
CA ARG A 10 31.55 35.10 21.33
C ARG A 10 31.57 36.54 21.87
N ALA A 11 30.67 36.79 22.83
CA ALA A 11 30.88 37.80 23.86
C ALA A 11 31.20 37.07 25.17
N GLU A 12 32.49 36.90 25.44
CA GLU A 12 33.00 36.58 26.78
C GLU A 12 32.91 37.85 27.61
N VAL A 13 32.12 37.81 28.69
CA VAL A 13 32.15 38.85 29.71
C VAL A 13 33.16 38.40 30.77
N VAL A 14 34.35 38.98 30.70
CA VAL A 14 35.46 38.76 31.61
C VAL A 14 35.09 39.25 33.01
N PHE A 15 35.24 38.37 34.00
CA PHE A 15 35.14 38.66 35.42
C PHE A 15 36.45 39.30 35.91
N TRP A 16 36.38 40.50 36.48
CA TRP A 16 37.38 41.05 37.40
C TRP A 16 36.63 41.77 38.52
N GLY A 17 36.75 41.29 39.76
CA GLY A 17 36.42 42.09 40.96
C GLY A 17 37.59 43.03 41.31
N PRO A 18 37.64 43.66 42.51
CA PRO A 18 36.66 43.72 43.60
C PRO A 18 36.40 45.16 44.11
N LEU A 19 35.28 45.40 44.80
CA LEU A 19 35.12 46.17 46.05
C LEU A 19 33.70 46.72 46.22
N GLN A 20 33.14 46.35 47.38
CA GLN A 20 32.34 47.17 48.30
C GLN A 20 31.04 47.83 47.84
N ASN A 21 29.96 47.36 48.48
CA ASN A 21 28.85 48.13 49.02
C ASN A 21 28.42 49.37 48.24
N ASP A 22 27.38 49.22 47.43
CA ASP A 22 26.41 50.31 47.29
C ASP A 22 24.99 49.75 47.44
N HIS A 23 24.43 50.02 48.63
CA HIS A 23 23.04 49.81 48.98
C HIS A 23 22.19 50.74 48.11
N ARG A 24 21.74 50.27 46.94
CA ARG A 24 20.60 50.90 46.24
C ARG A 24 19.50 49.90 45.99
N LEU A 25 18.48 50.08 46.81
CA LEU A 25 17.12 49.57 46.73
C LEU A 25 16.60 49.61 45.28
N PHE A 26 16.77 48.51 44.54
CA PHE A 26 15.97 48.25 43.36
C PHE A 26 14.66 47.59 43.80
N GLU A 27 13.56 48.26 43.46
CA GLU A 27 12.23 48.04 44.01
C GLU A 27 11.74 46.59 43.99
N ASN A 28 11.21 46.18 45.13
CA ASN A 28 10.51 44.92 45.36
C ASN A 28 9.30 44.71 44.41
N SER A 29 8.88 45.77 43.68
CA SER A 29 7.76 45.78 42.74
C SER A 29 8.11 45.18 41.38
N GLU A 30 9.29 45.45 40.83
CA GLU A 30 9.70 44.98 39.49
C GLU A 30 10.15 43.52 39.53
N ARG A 31 10.87 43.09 40.58
CA ARG A 31 11.13 41.66 40.82
C ARG A 31 9.83 40.89 41.05
N LYS A 32 8.87 41.41 41.81
CA LYS A 32 7.55 40.77 41.94
C LYS A 32 6.80 40.73 40.62
N ARG A 33 6.87 41.75 39.77
CA ARG A 33 6.20 41.75 38.44
C ARG A 33 6.88 40.81 37.44
N ILE A 34 8.21 40.72 37.43
CA ILE A 34 8.97 39.78 36.60
C ILE A 34 8.75 38.36 37.10
N PHE A 35 8.81 38.13 38.41
CA PHE A 35 8.54 36.83 39.03
C PHE A 35 7.07 36.44 38.86
N GLN A 36 6.10 37.36 38.96
CA GLN A 36 4.68 37.09 38.67
C GLN A 36 4.41 36.87 37.17
N ARG A 37 5.08 37.58 36.26
CA ARG A 37 5.01 37.30 34.81
C ARG A 37 5.61 35.93 34.47
N LEU A 38 6.72 35.54 35.11
CA LEU A 38 7.32 34.21 34.99
C LEU A 38 6.45 33.13 35.64
N HIS A 39 5.88 33.37 36.83
CA HIS A 39 4.99 32.43 37.51
C HIS A 39 3.67 32.24 36.75
N LYS A 40 3.15 33.28 36.10
CA LYS A 40 1.98 33.21 35.22
C LYS A 40 2.29 32.46 33.91
N PHE A 41 3.57 32.36 33.53
CA PHE A 41 4.08 31.50 32.46
C PHE A 41 4.36 30.05 32.94
N MET A 42 4.58 29.83 34.24
CA MET A 42 5.08 28.55 34.80
C MET A 42 4.03 27.64 35.45
N ALA A 43 2.74 27.95 35.34
CA ALA A 43 1.68 27.07 35.83
C ALA A 43 0.69 26.75 34.72
N VAL A 44 1.19 26.26 33.58
CA VAL A 44 0.32 25.55 32.63
C VAL A 44 -0.12 24.27 33.34
N ASN A 45 -1.32 24.30 33.91
CA ASN A 45 -1.89 23.12 34.55
C ASN A 45 -2.31 22.16 33.44
N PHE A 46 -1.54 21.08 33.28
CA PHE A 46 -1.77 20.11 32.21
C PHE A 46 -3.15 19.45 32.32
N LYS A 47 -3.73 19.37 33.53
CA LYS A 47 -5.05 18.76 33.79
C LYS A 47 -6.15 19.42 32.98
N ASP A 48 -6.09 20.75 32.85
CA ASP A 48 -7.12 21.55 32.18
C ASP A 48 -7.21 21.24 30.67
N TYR A 49 -6.16 20.61 30.13
CA TYR A 49 -6.05 20.22 28.72
C TYR A 49 -6.21 18.70 28.50
N LEU A 50 -6.51 17.93 29.55
CA LEU A 50 -6.70 16.48 29.45
C LEU A 50 -7.81 16.08 28.45
N PRO A 51 -8.98 16.75 28.38
CA PRO A 51 -10.01 16.43 27.39
C PRO A 51 -9.50 16.59 25.94
N GLN A 52 -8.85 17.71 25.64
CA GLN A 52 -8.30 18.02 24.32
C GLN A 52 -7.17 17.05 23.94
N LEU A 53 -6.35 16.65 24.91
CA LEU A 53 -5.31 15.65 24.72
C LEU A 53 -5.89 14.26 24.42
N LYS A 54 -6.97 13.86 25.12
CA LYS A 54 -7.70 12.60 24.82
C LYS A 54 -8.29 12.63 23.42
N GLU A 55 -8.96 13.72 23.05
CA GLU A 55 -9.55 13.89 21.71
C GLU A 55 -8.45 13.86 20.62
N LEU A 56 -7.32 14.54 20.84
CA LEU A 56 -6.18 14.50 19.91
C LEU A 56 -5.62 13.08 19.75
N GLN A 57 -5.52 12.32 20.83
CA GLN A 57 -5.10 10.92 20.78
C GLN A 57 -6.09 10.03 20.02
N GLU A 58 -7.40 10.21 20.22
CA GLU A 58 -8.43 9.48 19.48
C GLU A 58 -8.36 9.78 17.99
N ILE A 59 -8.21 11.05 17.62
CA ILE A 59 -8.01 11.49 16.24
C ILE A 59 -6.75 10.85 15.65
N ASP A 60 -5.62 10.92 16.36
CA ASP A 60 -4.37 10.34 15.88
C ASP A 60 -4.45 8.81 15.76
N ARG A 61 -5.18 8.13 16.65
CA ARG A 61 -5.45 6.70 16.58
C ARG A 61 -6.33 6.36 15.39
N ARG A 62 -7.39 7.14 15.15
CA ARG A 62 -8.29 6.92 14.01
C ARG A 62 -7.60 7.19 12.69
N LEU A 63 -6.77 8.23 12.59
CA LEU A 63 -5.94 8.51 11.40
C LEU A 63 -5.04 7.32 11.07
N ARG A 64 -4.34 6.75 12.07
CA ARG A 64 -3.52 5.56 11.84
C ARG A 64 -4.32 4.35 11.37
N GLN A 65 -5.50 4.12 11.95
CA GLN A 65 -6.37 3.02 11.52
C GLN A 65 -6.81 3.21 10.07
N VAL A 66 -7.27 4.41 9.73
CA VAL A 66 -7.68 4.78 8.38
C VAL A 66 -6.52 4.68 7.37
N GLU A 67 -5.32 5.11 7.74
CA GLU A 67 -4.12 4.95 6.91
C GLU A 67 -3.73 3.49 6.70
N PHE A 68 -3.86 2.66 7.74
CA PHE A 68 -3.65 1.23 7.65
C PHE A 68 -4.71 0.56 6.76
N GLU A 69 -5.98 0.92 6.91
CA GLU A 69 -7.08 0.44 6.05
C GLU A 69 -6.79 0.79 4.58
N LEU A 70 -6.41 2.05 4.27
CA LEU A 70 -6.07 2.47 2.91
C LEU A 70 -4.85 1.75 2.35
N ALA A 71 -3.83 1.49 3.17
CA ALA A 71 -2.63 0.77 2.74
C ALA A 71 -2.89 -0.71 2.46
N ALA A 72 -3.91 -1.32 3.08
CA ALA A 72 -4.26 -2.72 2.88
C ALA A 72 -5.12 -2.96 1.62
N ILE A 73 -5.87 -1.96 1.15
CA ILE A 73 -6.78 -2.10 0.00
C ILE A 73 -6.05 -2.55 -1.29
N PRO A 74 -4.89 -1.98 -1.68
CA PRO A 74 -4.16 -2.44 -2.85
C PRO A 74 -3.78 -3.92 -2.79
N GLU A 75 -3.31 -4.40 -1.64
CA GLU A 75 -2.93 -5.80 -1.44
C GLU A 75 -4.16 -6.73 -1.53
N GLN A 76 -5.31 -6.29 -1.02
CA GLN A 76 -6.57 -7.02 -1.14
C GLN A 76 -7.06 -7.10 -2.60
N LEU A 77 -6.91 -6.00 -3.36
CA LEU A 77 -7.22 -5.97 -4.80
C LEU A 77 -6.33 -6.93 -5.59
N GLU A 78 -5.01 -6.90 -5.35
CA GLU A 78 -4.08 -7.82 -6.01
C GLU A 78 -4.39 -9.28 -5.69
N THR A 79 -4.63 -9.59 -4.41
CA THR A 79 -4.93 -10.96 -3.97
C THR A 79 -6.24 -11.47 -4.57
N SER A 80 -7.29 -10.63 -4.58
CA SER A 80 -8.59 -11.00 -5.16
C SER A 80 -8.55 -11.17 -6.68
N GLY A 81 -7.67 -10.43 -7.37
CA GLY A 81 -7.50 -10.53 -8.83
C GLY A 81 -6.58 -11.67 -9.28
N ALA A 82 -5.76 -12.24 -8.40
CA ALA A 82 -4.74 -13.22 -8.75
C ALA A 82 -5.33 -14.47 -9.42
N GLU A 83 -6.40 -15.05 -8.87
CA GLU A 83 -7.03 -16.24 -9.44
C GLU A 83 -7.61 -15.98 -10.83
N TYR A 84 -8.28 -14.83 -11.01
CA TYR A 84 -8.80 -14.41 -12.30
C TYR A 84 -7.67 -14.26 -13.34
N LEU A 85 -6.57 -13.60 -12.97
CA LEU A 85 -5.43 -13.40 -13.87
C LEU A 85 -4.77 -14.72 -14.30
N VAL A 86 -4.71 -15.72 -13.42
CA VAL A 86 -4.19 -17.05 -13.76
C VAL A 86 -5.05 -17.70 -14.84
N VAL A 87 -6.37 -17.71 -14.66
CA VAL A 87 -7.31 -18.31 -15.63
C VAL A 87 -7.32 -17.53 -16.94
N ALA A 88 -7.30 -16.19 -16.89
CA ALA A 88 -7.26 -15.34 -18.06
C ALA A 88 -5.99 -15.56 -18.90
N ARG A 89 -4.83 -15.74 -18.27
CA ARG A 89 -3.58 -16.07 -18.96
C ARG A 89 -3.64 -17.44 -19.62
N ALA A 90 -4.14 -18.45 -18.91
CA ALA A 90 -4.29 -19.80 -19.45
C ALA A 90 -5.23 -19.81 -20.66
N LEU A 91 -6.34 -19.06 -20.59
CA LEU A 91 -7.26 -18.88 -21.71
C LEU A 91 -6.56 -18.24 -22.91
N GLN A 92 -5.85 -17.14 -22.70
CA GLN A 92 -5.12 -16.44 -23.77
C GLN A 92 -4.09 -17.35 -24.43
N GLU A 93 -3.30 -18.09 -23.65
CA GLU A 93 -2.33 -19.05 -24.17
C GLU A 93 -3.01 -20.08 -25.09
N LYS A 94 -4.09 -20.70 -24.63
CA LYS A 94 -4.84 -21.70 -25.40
C LYS A 94 -5.44 -21.12 -26.69
N GLU A 95 -5.97 -19.91 -26.64
CA GLU A 95 -6.47 -19.20 -27.83
C GLU A 95 -5.35 -18.90 -28.84
N THR A 96 -4.17 -18.51 -28.37
CA THR A 96 -3.01 -18.30 -29.25
C THR A 96 -2.55 -19.61 -29.88
N THR A 97 -2.51 -20.71 -29.13
CA THR A 97 -2.21 -22.04 -29.64
C THR A 97 -3.21 -22.44 -30.74
N LEU A 98 -4.51 -22.30 -30.49
CA LEU A 98 -5.55 -22.61 -31.48
C LEU A 98 -5.39 -21.77 -32.77
N SER A 99 -5.07 -20.48 -32.61
CA SER A 99 -4.80 -19.59 -33.75
C SER A 99 -3.60 -20.05 -34.58
N THR A 100 -2.49 -20.45 -33.93
CA THR A 100 -1.32 -20.99 -34.64
C THR A 100 -1.60 -22.29 -35.36
N MET A 101 -2.33 -23.23 -34.72
CA MET A 101 -2.73 -24.49 -35.35
C MET A 101 -3.63 -24.26 -36.56
N ASN A 102 -4.57 -23.32 -36.48
CA ASN A 102 -5.43 -22.97 -37.61
C ASN A 102 -4.64 -22.39 -38.79
N LYS A 103 -3.59 -21.59 -38.53
CA LYS A 103 -2.69 -21.10 -39.57
C LYS A 103 -1.88 -22.22 -40.21
N GLU A 104 -1.35 -23.15 -39.41
CA GLU A 104 -0.65 -24.34 -39.92
C GLU A 104 -1.58 -25.18 -40.80
N ARG A 105 -2.81 -25.43 -40.34
CA ARG A 105 -3.83 -26.17 -41.08
C ARG A 105 -4.12 -25.53 -42.44
N GLN A 106 -4.40 -24.21 -42.46
CA GLN A 106 -4.69 -23.48 -43.71
C GLN A 106 -3.50 -23.50 -44.69
N SER A 107 -2.27 -23.42 -44.18
CA SER A 107 -1.06 -23.55 -44.99
C SER A 107 -0.96 -24.94 -45.63
N LEU A 108 -1.15 -26.00 -44.84
CA LEU A 108 -1.14 -27.37 -45.33
C LEU A 108 -2.26 -27.63 -46.37
N GLU A 109 -3.48 -27.14 -46.12
CA GLU A 109 -4.60 -27.22 -47.06
C GLU A 109 -4.29 -26.54 -48.40
N THR A 110 -3.56 -25.42 -48.37
CA THR A 110 -3.12 -24.72 -49.59
C THR A 110 -2.09 -25.54 -50.34
N LEU A 111 -1.07 -26.08 -49.65
CA LEU A 111 -0.05 -26.95 -50.24
C LEU A 111 -0.64 -28.23 -50.84
N ILE A 112 -1.64 -28.83 -50.18
CA ILE A 112 -2.38 -30.00 -50.68
C ILE A 112 -3.06 -29.65 -52.02
N LYS A 113 -3.74 -28.50 -52.10
CA LYS A 113 -4.41 -28.05 -53.33
C LYS A 113 -3.41 -27.85 -54.47
N GLU A 114 -2.30 -27.16 -54.19
CA GLU A 114 -1.23 -26.92 -55.17
C GLU A 114 -0.61 -28.22 -55.68
N GLN A 115 -0.24 -29.14 -54.77
CA GLN A 115 0.31 -30.45 -55.16
C GLN A 115 -0.69 -31.30 -55.92
N THR A 116 -1.97 -31.26 -55.56
CA THR A 116 -3.03 -31.99 -56.30
C THR A 116 -3.12 -31.52 -57.74
N ILE A 117 -3.04 -30.21 -57.99
CA ILE A 117 -3.00 -29.64 -59.35
C ILE A 117 -1.75 -30.12 -60.09
N GLN A 118 -0.57 -30.05 -59.46
CA GLN A 118 0.69 -30.51 -60.07
C GLN A 118 0.66 -32.01 -60.42
N VAL A 119 0.08 -32.84 -59.55
CA VAL A 119 -0.11 -34.28 -59.81
C VAL A 119 -1.00 -34.47 -61.05
N GLN A 120 -2.13 -33.77 -61.15
CA GLN A 120 -3.02 -33.87 -62.32
C GLN A 120 -2.33 -33.44 -63.62
N GLU A 121 -1.54 -32.37 -63.60
CA GLU A 121 -0.77 -31.92 -64.77
C GLU A 121 0.29 -32.94 -65.20
N ARG A 122 0.99 -33.54 -64.23
CA ARG A 122 2.02 -34.57 -64.48
C ARG A 122 1.39 -35.86 -64.99
N GLU A 123 0.23 -36.25 -64.48
CA GLU A 123 -0.55 -37.37 -64.98
C GLU A 123 -0.99 -37.14 -66.43
N LYS A 124 -1.43 -35.93 -66.80
CA LYS A 124 -1.72 -35.59 -68.21
C LYS A 124 -0.48 -35.67 -69.09
N ARG A 125 0.68 -35.25 -68.57
CA ARG A 125 1.96 -35.30 -69.30
C ARG A 125 2.42 -36.73 -69.59
N LEU A 126 2.07 -37.72 -68.76
CA LEU A 126 2.41 -39.14 -68.99
C LEU A 126 2.00 -39.61 -70.39
N TYR A 127 0.83 -39.17 -70.89
CA TYR A 127 0.31 -39.56 -72.21
C TYR A 127 1.14 -39.02 -73.39
N ALA A 128 1.99 -38.01 -73.18
CA ALA A 128 2.83 -37.41 -74.22
C ALA A 128 4.28 -37.92 -74.22
N ILE A 129 4.69 -38.72 -73.23
CA ILE A 129 6.07 -39.20 -73.09
C ILE A 129 6.32 -40.36 -74.05
N LYS A 130 7.42 -40.28 -74.80
CA LYS A 130 7.80 -41.29 -75.82
C LYS A 130 8.87 -42.27 -75.32
N THR A 131 9.62 -41.92 -74.27
CA THR A 131 10.72 -42.77 -73.78
C THR A 131 10.34 -43.48 -72.49
N GLN A 132 10.66 -44.79 -72.41
CA GLN A 132 10.32 -45.61 -71.24
C GLN A 132 10.99 -45.10 -69.95
N LYS A 133 12.20 -44.55 -70.06
CA LYS A 133 12.97 -44.05 -68.91
C LYS A 133 12.30 -42.82 -68.29
N GLU A 134 11.86 -41.86 -69.10
CA GLU A 134 11.14 -40.67 -68.63
C GLU A 134 9.76 -41.02 -68.06
N TYR A 135 9.08 -42.01 -68.65
CA TYR A 135 7.79 -42.48 -68.15
C TYR A 135 7.92 -43.06 -66.73
N GLN A 136 8.89 -43.95 -66.52
CA GLN A 136 9.17 -44.53 -65.20
C GLN A 136 9.62 -43.48 -64.17
N ALA A 137 10.42 -42.48 -64.57
CA ALA A 137 10.81 -41.39 -63.69
C ALA A 137 9.60 -40.54 -63.27
N THR A 138 8.75 -40.16 -64.22
CA THR A 138 7.54 -39.36 -63.97
C THR A 138 6.55 -40.11 -63.08
N LEU A 139 6.38 -41.42 -63.26
CA LEU A 139 5.55 -42.25 -62.37
C LEU A 139 6.05 -42.25 -60.92
N LYS A 140 7.37 -42.33 -60.72
CA LYS A 140 7.96 -42.26 -59.38
C LYS A 140 7.75 -40.89 -58.74
N GLU A 141 7.92 -39.81 -59.51
CA GLU A 141 7.62 -38.44 -59.05
C GLU A 141 6.16 -38.31 -58.62
N ILE A 142 5.21 -38.79 -59.43
CA ILE A 142 3.78 -38.77 -59.11
C ILE A 142 3.49 -39.59 -57.84
N ALA A 143 4.06 -40.79 -57.71
CA ALA A 143 3.88 -41.62 -56.52
C ALA A 143 4.40 -40.92 -55.26
N GLN A 144 5.55 -40.24 -55.35
CA GLN A 144 6.11 -39.47 -54.25
C GLN A 144 5.22 -38.27 -53.88
N MET A 145 4.77 -37.47 -54.86
CA MET A 145 3.87 -36.34 -54.60
C MET A 145 2.53 -36.77 -53.98
N LYS A 146 1.96 -37.89 -54.44
CA LYS A 146 0.74 -38.47 -53.85
C LYS A 146 0.95 -38.91 -52.41
N LYS A 147 2.10 -39.51 -52.11
CA LYS A 147 2.46 -39.88 -50.73
C LYS A 147 2.57 -38.65 -49.84
N GLU A 148 3.29 -37.62 -50.28
CA GLU A 148 3.42 -36.37 -49.52
C GLU A 148 2.10 -35.64 -49.32
N THR A 149 1.19 -35.71 -50.30
CA THR A 149 -0.18 -35.16 -50.18
C THR A 149 -0.92 -35.89 -49.07
N LYS A 150 -0.90 -37.23 -49.08
CA LYS A 150 -1.52 -38.06 -48.05
C LYS A 150 -0.96 -37.79 -46.65
N ASP A 151 0.37 -37.66 -46.53
CA ASP A 151 1.01 -37.35 -45.25
C ASP A 151 0.56 -35.97 -44.71
N ARG A 152 0.36 -34.98 -45.59
CA ARG A 152 -0.20 -33.67 -45.22
C ARG A 152 -1.68 -33.75 -44.84
N GLU A 153 -2.48 -34.54 -45.55
CA GLU A 153 -3.90 -34.77 -45.22
C GLU A 153 -4.04 -35.41 -43.83
N GLU A 154 -3.22 -36.41 -43.51
CA GLU A 154 -3.17 -37.02 -42.18
C GLU A 154 -2.77 -35.99 -41.10
N ARG A 155 -1.85 -35.08 -41.40
CA ARG A 155 -1.51 -33.97 -40.48
C ARG A 155 -2.66 -32.99 -40.29
N VAL A 156 -3.37 -32.63 -41.35
CA VAL A 156 -4.56 -31.76 -41.28
C VAL A 156 -5.65 -32.40 -40.41
N LEU A 157 -5.92 -33.69 -40.57
CA LEU A 157 -6.88 -34.42 -39.73
C LEU A 157 -6.49 -34.38 -38.25
N LYS A 158 -5.21 -34.62 -37.92
CA LYS A 158 -4.72 -34.50 -36.54
C LYS A 158 -4.90 -33.10 -35.97
N LEU A 159 -4.58 -32.06 -36.75
CA LEU A 159 -4.76 -30.67 -36.33
C LEU A 159 -6.24 -30.34 -36.07
N LEU A 160 -7.18 -30.92 -36.83
CA LEU A 160 -8.61 -30.77 -36.60
C LEU A 160 -9.04 -31.41 -35.27
N GLU A 161 -8.64 -32.65 -35.01
CA GLU A 161 -8.96 -33.36 -33.77
C GLU A 161 -8.39 -32.66 -32.52
N GLU A 162 -7.12 -32.22 -32.61
CA GLU A 162 -6.47 -31.44 -31.55
C GLU A 162 -7.16 -30.08 -31.36
N GLY A 163 -7.56 -29.42 -32.46
CA GLY A 163 -8.27 -28.15 -32.45
C GLY A 163 -9.65 -28.22 -31.82
N GLU A 164 -10.40 -29.30 -32.04
CA GLU A 164 -11.70 -29.54 -31.40
C GLU A 164 -11.57 -29.68 -29.89
N LYS A 165 -10.62 -30.50 -29.42
CA LYS A 165 -10.32 -30.65 -27.99
C LYS A 165 -9.95 -29.32 -27.35
N LEU A 166 -9.05 -28.58 -28.01
CA LEU A 166 -8.61 -27.27 -27.55
C LEU A 166 -9.76 -26.25 -27.50
N THR A 167 -10.70 -26.31 -28.46
CA THR A 167 -11.89 -25.46 -28.47
C THR A 167 -12.83 -25.76 -27.30
N GLN A 168 -12.98 -27.04 -26.93
CA GLN A 168 -13.74 -27.43 -25.73
C GLN A 168 -13.07 -26.91 -24.44
N GLU A 169 -11.74 -27.06 -24.32
CA GLU A 169 -10.97 -26.51 -23.20
C GLU A 169 -11.12 -24.98 -23.09
N ILE A 170 -10.99 -24.27 -24.21
CA ILE A 170 -11.18 -22.80 -24.28
C ILE A 170 -12.60 -22.43 -23.82
N THR A 171 -13.62 -23.19 -24.20
CA THR A 171 -15.00 -22.91 -23.80
C THR A 171 -15.18 -23.05 -22.29
N GLN A 172 -14.59 -24.09 -21.68
CA GLN A 172 -14.59 -24.27 -20.23
C GLN A 172 -13.83 -23.15 -19.51
N LEU A 173 -12.63 -22.80 -20.01
CA LEU A 173 -11.81 -21.71 -19.46
C LEU A 173 -12.52 -20.35 -19.58
N LYS A 174 -13.28 -20.10 -20.66
CA LYS A 174 -14.10 -18.88 -20.81
C LYS A 174 -15.17 -18.78 -19.74
N SER A 175 -15.88 -19.87 -19.45
CA SER A 175 -16.86 -19.90 -18.37
C SER A 175 -16.21 -19.62 -17.02
N GLN A 176 -15.10 -20.31 -16.72
CA GLN A 176 -14.36 -20.11 -15.47
C GLN A 176 -13.82 -18.68 -15.33
N ALA A 177 -13.29 -18.11 -16.41
CA ALA A 177 -12.79 -16.74 -16.43
C ALA A 177 -13.92 -15.75 -16.15
N ALA A 178 -15.10 -15.93 -16.76
CA ALA A 178 -16.26 -15.07 -16.54
C ALA A 178 -16.77 -15.14 -15.09
N ASP A 179 -16.85 -16.33 -14.50
CA ASP A 179 -17.26 -16.51 -13.10
C ASP A 179 -16.28 -15.82 -12.14
N LYS A 180 -14.98 -16.02 -12.35
CA LYS A 180 -13.91 -15.41 -11.54
C LYS A 180 -13.83 -13.90 -11.74
N GLU A 181 -14.03 -13.42 -12.97
CA GLU A 181 -14.09 -11.99 -13.28
C GLU A 181 -15.28 -11.34 -12.57
N GLY A 182 -16.45 -11.98 -12.58
CA GLY A 182 -17.63 -11.51 -11.87
C GLY A 182 -17.37 -11.35 -10.36
N GLY A 183 -16.77 -12.37 -9.74
CA GLY A 183 -16.38 -12.31 -8.32
C GLY A 183 -15.35 -11.22 -8.04
N TYR A 184 -14.31 -11.09 -8.88
CA TYR A 184 -13.31 -10.04 -8.76
C TYR A 184 -13.93 -8.64 -8.88
N ARG A 185 -14.79 -8.40 -9.88
CA ARG A 185 -15.45 -7.09 -10.08
C ARG A 185 -16.35 -6.71 -8.91
N GLN A 186 -16.99 -7.67 -8.26
CA GLN A 186 -17.77 -7.41 -7.06
C GLN A 186 -16.87 -6.93 -5.92
N ILE A 187 -15.80 -7.67 -5.62
CA ILE A 187 -14.83 -7.32 -4.57
C ILE A 187 -14.16 -5.97 -4.88
N GLU A 188 -13.76 -5.75 -6.12
CA GLU A 188 -13.18 -4.49 -6.57
C GLU A 188 -14.14 -3.32 -6.34
N GLY A 189 -15.43 -3.49 -6.66
CA GLY A 189 -16.45 -2.48 -6.41
C GLY A 189 -16.65 -2.18 -4.92
N GLU A 190 -16.66 -3.21 -4.07
CA GLU A 190 -16.76 -3.07 -2.61
C GLU A 190 -15.54 -2.36 -2.02
N LEU A 191 -14.33 -2.74 -2.46
CA LEU A 191 -13.08 -2.13 -1.99
C LEU A 191 -12.92 -0.69 -2.46
N LYS A 192 -13.33 -0.34 -3.68
CA LYS A 192 -13.31 1.06 -4.16
C LYS A 192 -14.26 1.95 -3.37
N LYS A 193 -15.49 1.48 -3.11
CA LYS A 193 -16.43 2.20 -2.24
C LYS A 193 -15.84 2.39 -0.85
N ARG A 194 -15.25 1.33 -0.29
CA ARG A 194 -14.60 1.40 1.02
C ARG A 194 -13.44 2.40 1.03
N GLN A 195 -12.65 2.45 -0.04
CA GLN A 195 -11.57 3.40 -0.20
C GLN A 195 -12.10 4.85 -0.16
N GLU A 196 -13.13 5.15 -0.95
CA GLU A 196 -13.77 6.48 -0.99
C GLU A 196 -14.32 6.91 0.38
N GLU A 197 -15.00 6.00 1.09
CA GLU A 197 -15.51 6.25 2.45
C GLU A 197 -14.37 6.58 3.43
N VAL A 198 -13.30 5.79 3.38
CA VAL A 198 -12.16 5.90 4.28
C VAL A 198 -11.32 7.15 3.96
N GLU A 199 -11.17 7.53 2.69
CA GLU A 199 -10.52 8.77 2.27
C GLU A 199 -11.33 10.00 2.71
N THR A 200 -12.66 9.96 2.56
CA THR A 200 -13.55 11.01 3.07
C THR A 200 -13.42 11.16 4.58
N GLU A 201 -13.38 10.04 5.30
CA GLU A 201 -13.17 10.04 6.74
C GLU A 201 -11.79 10.60 7.13
N LYS A 202 -10.74 10.24 6.39
CA LYS A 202 -9.40 10.78 6.57
C LYS A 202 -9.39 12.30 6.43
N ALA A 203 -10.02 12.83 5.38
CA ALA A 203 -10.10 14.27 5.14
C ALA A 203 -10.78 14.99 6.31
N ARG A 204 -11.97 14.50 6.72
CA ARG A 204 -12.72 15.05 7.85
C ARG A 204 -11.92 15.08 9.16
N ILE A 205 -11.24 13.98 9.48
CA ILE A 205 -10.43 13.89 10.70
C ILE A 205 -9.20 14.82 10.61
N THR A 206 -8.58 14.90 9.44
CA THR A 206 -7.39 15.73 9.20
C THR A 206 -7.72 17.22 9.35
N GLU A 207 -8.90 17.67 8.93
CA GLU A 207 -9.37 19.05 9.10
C GLU A 207 -9.61 19.43 10.57
N ARG A 208 -10.04 18.47 11.39
CA ARG A 208 -10.34 18.69 12.81
C ARG A 208 -9.09 18.83 13.67
N ARG A 209 -8.00 18.14 13.26
CA ARG A 209 -6.74 18.09 14.01
C ARG A 209 -6.08 19.47 14.24
N PRO A 210 -5.93 20.37 13.24
CA PRO A 210 -5.35 21.69 13.43
C PRO A 210 -6.10 22.58 14.44
N ALA A 211 -7.42 22.44 14.57
CA ALA A 211 -8.19 23.23 15.53
C ALA A 211 -7.78 22.89 16.97
N LEU A 212 -7.70 21.59 17.30
CA LEU A 212 -7.27 21.11 18.61
C LEU A 212 -5.81 21.47 18.91
N LEU A 213 -4.94 21.48 17.90
CA LEU A 213 -3.54 21.89 18.08
C LEU A 213 -3.40 23.36 18.49
N LYS A 214 -4.32 24.24 18.07
CA LYS A 214 -4.32 25.67 18.45
C LYS A 214 -4.81 25.90 19.88
N GLU A 215 -5.62 24.99 20.42
CA GLU A 215 -6.14 25.06 21.79
C GLU A 215 -5.11 24.59 22.83
N LEU A 216 -4.09 23.82 22.40
CA LEU A 216 -3.07 23.27 23.29
C LEU A 216 -1.86 24.20 23.43
N PRO A 217 -1.35 24.42 24.66
CA PRO A 217 -0.12 25.17 24.88
C PRO A 217 1.10 24.50 24.22
N PRO A 218 2.06 25.26 23.65
CA PRO A 218 3.20 24.70 22.93
C PRO A 218 4.06 23.72 23.74
N GLU A 219 4.17 23.90 25.05
CA GLU A 219 4.93 23.01 25.92
C GLU A 219 4.29 21.63 26.07
N ILE A 220 2.96 21.58 26.17
CA ILE A 220 2.19 20.33 26.25
C ILE A 220 2.31 19.59 24.91
N LEU A 221 2.11 20.31 23.82
CA LEU A 221 2.17 19.73 22.47
C LEU A 221 3.54 19.11 22.19
N LYS A 222 4.63 19.80 22.51
CA LYS A 222 6.00 19.26 22.36
C LYS A 222 6.19 17.94 23.10
N LYS A 223 5.68 17.83 24.34
CA LYS A 223 5.76 16.58 25.12
C LYS A 223 4.93 15.46 24.49
N TYR A 224 3.71 15.78 24.05
CA TYR A 224 2.83 14.82 23.39
C TYR A 224 3.46 14.27 22.09
N GLU A 225 3.94 15.17 21.22
CA GLU A 225 4.57 14.78 19.95
C GLU A 225 5.87 13.98 20.16
N PHE A 226 6.66 14.32 21.18
CA PHE A 226 7.87 13.56 21.53
C PHE A 226 7.55 12.11 21.88
N ILE A 227 6.49 11.87 22.66
CA ILE A 227 6.06 10.52 23.04
C ILE A 227 5.45 9.79 21.84
N LYS A 228 4.64 10.48 21.01
CA LYS A 228 4.02 9.93 19.81
C LYS A 228 5.03 9.40 18.78
N LYS A 229 6.24 9.96 18.74
CA LYS A 229 7.34 9.44 17.88
C LYS A 229 7.78 8.03 18.28
N ARG A 230 7.63 7.65 19.55
CA ARG A 230 8.07 6.34 20.07
C ARG A 230 6.91 5.37 20.30
N PHE A 231 5.72 5.89 20.61
CA PHE A 231 4.55 5.09 20.95
C PHE A 231 3.34 5.54 20.14
N ALA A 232 2.51 4.57 19.75
CA ALA A 232 1.23 4.86 19.10
C ALA A 232 0.36 5.77 19.99
N ASP A 233 0.17 5.41 21.26
CA ASP A 233 -0.60 6.22 22.19
C ASP A 233 0.34 6.95 23.16
N ALA A 234 0.16 8.27 23.25
CA ALA A 234 0.99 9.15 24.08
C ALA A 234 0.44 9.29 25.52
N LEU A 235 -0.87 9.08 25.70
CA LEU A 235 -1.60 9.11 26.95
C LEU A 235 -2.00 7.69 27.37
N ALA A 236 -1.84 7.40 28.66
CA ALA A 236 -2.28 6.16 29.28
C ALA A 236 -3.07 6.45 30.56
N SER A 237 -4.17 5.75 30.78
CA SER A 237 -4.86 5.78 32.07
C SER A 237 -4.10 4.96 33.11
N VAL A 238 -4.31 5.29 34.39
CA VAL A 238 -3.81 4.52 35.51
C VAL A 238 -4.98 4.03 36.33
N LYS A 239 -5.06 2.71 36.49
CA LYS A 239 -6.12 2.03 37.23
C LYS A 239 -5.52 1.22 38.36
N LYS A 240 -5.93 1.50 39.60
CA LYS A 240 -5.46 0.79 40.82
C LYS A 240 -3.92 0.71 40.90
N GLY A 241 -3.22 1.79 40.57
CA GLY A 241 -1.76 1.84 40.56
C GLY A 241 -1.07 1.22 39.32
N ILE A 242 -1.81 0.65 38.36
CA ILE A 242 -1.26 0.02 37.16
C ILE A 242 -1.42 0.94 35.95
N CYS A 243 -0.30 1.21 35.25
CA CYS A 243 -0.31 1.97 33.99
C CYS A 243 -0.89 1.12 32.86
N GLN A 244 -1.99 1.55 32.24
CA GLN A 244 -2.65 0.80 31.15
C GLN A 244 -1.88 0.84 29.82
N GLY A 245 -0.83 1.65 29.71
CA GLY A 245 0.02 1.71 28.51
C GLY A 245 1.13 0.67 28.49
N CYS A 246 1.75 0.37 29.64
CA CYS A 246 2.84 -0.61 29.75
C CYS A 246 2.53 -1.78 30.69
N ASN A 247 1.36 -1.78 31.33
CA ASN A 247 0.90 -2.79 32.28
C ASN A 247 1.82 -3.01 33.49
N MET A 248 2.68 -2.04 33.78
CA MET A 248 3.58 -2.08 34.94
C MET A 248 2.99 -1.31 36.11
N ASN A 249 3.33 -1.76 37.31
CA ASN A 249 2.92 -1.12 38.55
C ASN A 249 3.65 0.22 38.75
N ILE A 250 2.92 1.23 39.20
CA ILE A 250 3.44 2.56 39.52
C ILE A 250 3.73 2.59 41.03
N PRO A 251 4.89 3.12 41.47
CA PRO A 251 5.20 3.23 42.89
C PRO A 251 4.06 3.92 43.67
N ALA A 252 3.66 3.35 44.81
CA ALA A 252 2.50 3.81 45.58
C ALA A 252 2.60 5.28 45.97
N GLN A 253 3.79 5.76 46.31
CA GLN A 253 4.04 7.18 46.59
C GLN A 253 3.72 8.06 45.37
N PHE A 254 4.22 7.69 44.19
CA PHE A 254 3.97 8.42 42.95
C PHE A 254 2.50 8.38 42.53
N TYR A 255 1.81 7.26 42.75
CA TYR A 255 0.37 7.15 42.51
C TYR A 255 -0.45 8.06 43.44
N ASN A 256 -0.12 8.08 44.74
CA ASN A 256 -0.76 8.97 45.71
C ASN A 256 -0.51 10.46 45.39
N GLU A 257 0.70 10.80 44.95
CA GLU A 257 1.03 12.16 44.50
C GLU A 257 0.22 12.56 43.26
N MET A 258 0.08 11.65 42.29
CA MET A 258 -0.72 11.88 41.08
C MET A 258 -2.20 12.12 41.40
N LEU A 259 -2.77 11.37 42.36
CA LEU A 259 -4.16 11.58 42.81
C LEU A 259 -4.35 12.92 43.53
N ARG A 260 -3.35 13.38 44.30
CA ARG A 260 -3.44 14.62 45.09
C ARG A 260 -3.21 15.88 44.26
N ALA A 261 -2.18 15.86 43.41
CA ALA A 261 -1.81 17.02 42.60
C ALA A 261 -2.71 17.18 41.37
N ALA A 262 -3.39 16.10 40.95
CA ALA A 262 -4.17 16.04 39.72
C ALA A 262 -3.40 16.52 38.48
N ASP A 263 -2.06 16.41 38.49
CA ASP A 263 -1.17 16.77 37.40
C ASP A 263 -1.03 15.62 36.40
N LEU A 264 -0.93 15.93 35.11
CA LEU A 264 -0.39 14.98 34.14
C LEU A 264 1.12 14.82 34.37
N ARG A 265 1.53 13.59 34.65
CA ARG A 265 2.95 13.22 34.82
C ARG A 265 3.35 12.17 33.78
N ASN A 266 4.64 11.95 33.65
CA ASN A 266 5.18 10.87 32.82
C ASN A 266 5.28 9.59 33.64
N CYS A 267 4.90 8.45 33.07
CA CYS A 267 5.11 7.15 33.69
C CYS A 267 6.62 6.91 33.93
N PRO A 268 7.05 6.49 35.13
CA PRO A 268 8.46 6.19 35.38
C PRO A 268 9.00 5.02 34.55
N ASN A 269 8.12 4.12 34.09
CA ASN A 269 8.50 2.91 33.36
C ASN A 269 8.51 3.12 31.83
N CYS A 270 7.45 3.72 31.26
CA CYS A 270 7.32 3.87 29.79
C CYS A 270 7.35 5.32 29.30
N HIS A 271 7.47 6.29 30.20
CA HIS A 271 7.51 7.74 29.90
C HIS A 271 6.29 8.34 29.18
N ARG A 272 5.21 7.56 28.94
CA ARG A 272 3.92 8.08 28.46
C ARG A 272 3.31 9.05 29.47
N LEU A 273 2.52 10.00 28.97
CA LEU A 273 1.72 10.86 29.83
C LEU A 273 0.63 10.02 30.50
N ILE A 274 0.53 10.10 31.81
CA ILE A 274 -0.44 9.32 32.58
C ILE A 274 -1.44 10.22 33.29
N TYR A 275 -2.66 9.73 33.39
CA TYR A 275 -3.75 10.36 34.15
C TYR A 275 -4.49 9.30 34.99
N PRO A 276 -5.00 9.67 36.18
CA PRO A 276 -5.86 8.77 36.95
C PRO A 276 -7.16 8.52 36.19
N GLU A 277 -7.57 7.25 36.07
CA GLU A 277 -8.93 6.93 35.66
C GLU A 277 -9.88 7.38 36.78
N GLU A 278 -10.76 8.35 36.51
CA GLU A 278 -11.81 8.74 37.46
C GLU A 278 -12.70 7.51 37.70
N VAL A 279 -12.88 7.15 38.97
CA VAL A 279 -13.72 6.04 39.42
C VAL A 279 -15.14 6.53 39.61
#